data_AF-A0AAV2SWC6-F1
#
_entry.id   AF-A0AAV2SWC6-F1
#
_cell.length_a   1.000
_cell.length_b   1.000
_cell.length_c   1.000
_cell.angle_alpha   90.00
_cell.angle_beta   90.00
_cell.angle_gamma   90.00
#
_symmetry.space_group_name_H-M   'P 1'
#
loop_
_entity.id
_entity.type
_entity.pdbx_description
1 polymer ?
#
loop_
_entity_poly.entity_id
_entity_poly.type
_entity_poly.pdbx_seq_one_letter_code
_entity_poly.pdbx_strand_id
1 'polypeptide(L)'
;MKYFLAHRLNQVFGLRNDTVVTNRICQNSTPYYEYSLDLIQQCSNLRKFPNICSKDIYYMIHKYTKPEVENMYPNYEWGVIWKNLNFKYINLYDRNIVYKVLHDILMNNHKLYIIGNRASPLCEICQISETNIHMFLYCSKVQECLAMLYRMIFYLCDLNINESFLRFIFMYFPKVNKKAQNTLCVIISSYISCVWSNRDQQGQLLYKFKGKIAREQKYHLLMLENRAKDFFTDNYCNLNPHILQNL
;
A
#
# COMPACT_ATOMS: atom_id res chain seq x y z
N MET A 1 -1.83 -23.69 -18.43
CA MET A 1 -3.13 -23.38 -17.78
C MET A 1 -3.11 -22.16 -16.84
N LYS A 2 -2.02 -21.36 -16.76
CA LYS A 2 -1.99 -20.06 -16.04
C LYS A 2 -2.64 -18.89 -16.82
N TYR A 3 -3.02 -19.13 -18.09
CA TYR A 3 -3.63 -18.15 -19.00
C TYR A 3 -5.17 -18.10 -18.94
N PHE A 4 -5.84 -19.14 -18.43
CA PHE A 4 -7.28 -19.30 -18.66
C PHE A 4 -8.15 -18.48 -17.70
N LEU A 5 -7.68 -18.24 -16.46
CA LEU A 5 -8.38 -17.40 -15.47
C LEU A 5 -8.20 -15.90 -15.71
N ALA A 6 -7.04 -15.47 -16.21
CA ALA A 6 -6.81 -14.09 -16.62
C ALA A 6 -7.66 -13.71 -17.86
N HIS A 7 -7.84 -14.65 -18.80
CA HIS A 7 -8.61 -14.43 -20.03
C HIS A 7 -10.13 -14.27 -19.78
N ARG A 8 -10.69 -14.91 -18.74
CA ARG A 8 -12.11 -14.76 -18.40
C ARG A 8 -12.41 -13.47 -17.64
N LEU A 9 -11.46 -12.90 -16.89
CA LEU A 9 -11.65 -11.61 -16.23
C LEU A 9 -11.61 -10.44 -17.22
N ASN A 10 -10.79 -10.50 -18.28
CA ASN A 10 -10.78 -9.48 -19.34
C ASN A 10 -12.10 -9.41 -20.14
N GLN A 11 -12.78 -10.54 -20.33
CA GLN A 11 -14.07 -10.60 -21.04
C GLN A 11 -15.22 -9.97 -20.25
N VAL A 12 -15.14 -9.92 -18.92
CA VAL A 12 -16.18 -9.32 -18.06
C VAL A 12 -16.08 -7.78 -18.02
N PHE A 13 -14.91 -7.19 -18.33
CA PHE A 13 -14.67 -5.74 -18.21
C PHE A 13 -14.37 -4.99 -19.53
N GLY A 14 -14.40 -5.66 -20.69
CA GLY A 14 -14.39 -4.98 -22.00
C GLY A 14 -13.11 -4.21 -22.38
N LEU A 15 -11.96 -4.52 -21.76
CA LEU A 15 -10.69 -3.86 -22.07
C LEU A 15 -9.98 -4.58 -23.22
N ARG A 16 -9.75 -3.88 -24.34
CA ARG A 16 -9.02 -4.41 -25.51
C ARG A 16 -7.54 -4.65 -25.19
N ASN A 17 -7.00 -5.71 -25.79
CA ASN A 17 -5.81 -6.46 -25.37
C ASN A 17 -4.42 -5.89 -25.75
N ASP A 18 -4.28 -4.69 -26.32
CA ASP A 18 -3.05 -4.45 -27.11
C ASP A 18 -1.83 -3.88 -26.38
N THR A 19 -1.86 -3.67 -25.07
CA THR A 19 -0.62 -3.36 -24.33
C THR A 19 -0.75 -3.76 -22.87
N VAL A 20 -0.06 -4.79 -22.42
CA VAL A 20 0.72 -4.82 -21.17
C VAL A 20 1.44 -6.17 -21.06
N VAL A 21 2.76 -6.06 -21.12
CA VAL A 21 3.77 -7.07 -20.84
C VAL A 21 3.48 -7.76 -19.50
N THR A 22 3.33 -9.08 -19.53
CA THR A 22 3.22 -9.94 -18.35
C THR A 22 4.53 -9.91 -17.56
N ASN A 23 4.63 -8.99 -16.60
CA ASN A 23 5.71 -9.01 -15.61
C ASN A 23 5.57 -10.26 -14.75
N ARG A 24 6.64 -11.07 -14.73
CA ARG A 24 6.83 -12.23 -13.85
C ARG A 24 6.72 -11.77 -12.40
N ILE A 25 5.58 -12.02 -11.78
CA ILE A 25 5.36 -11.84 -10.34
C ILE A 25 6.25 -12.86 -9.63
N CYS A 26 7.08 -12.39 -8.70
CA CYS A 26 7.89 -13.23 -7.84
C CYS A 26 6.98 -14.20 -7.07
N GLN A 27 7.13 -15.49 -7.34
CA GLN A 27 6.30 -16.55 -6.75
C GLN A 27 6.53 -16.73 -5.24
N ASN A 28 7.58 -16.09 -4.68
CA ASN A 28 8.02 -16.36 -3.32
C ASN A 28 7.32 -15.53 -2.23
N SER A 29 6.45 -14.57 -2.58
CA SER A 29 5.81 -13.70 -1.56
C SER A 29 4.28 -13.80 -1.46
N THR A 30 3.61 -14.62 -2.26
CA THR A 30 2.19 -14.98 -2.05
C THR A 30 1.84 -16.41 -2.51
N PRO A 31 2.35 -17.46 -1.84
CA PRO A 31 1.94 -18.84 -2.13
C PRO A 31 0.57 -19.22 -1.53
N TYR A 32 -0.07 -18.32 -0.76
CA TYR A 32 -1.15 -18.66 0.18
C TYR A 32 -2.48 -19.14 -0.44
N TYR A 33 -2.66 -19.04 -1.76
CA TYR A 33 -3.92 -19.45 -2.39
C TYR A 33 -3.74 -20.38 -3.58
N GLU A 34 -2.56 -20.46 -4.20
CA GLU A 34 -2.40 -21.23 -5.45
C GLU A 34 -2.64 -22.72 -5.21
N TYR A 35 -2.03 -23.32 -4.18
CA TYR A 35 -2.23 -24.74 -3.89
C TYR A 35 -3.67 -25.08 -3.47
N SER A 36 -4.26 -24.30 -2.56
CA SER A 36 -5.64 -24.53 -2.09
C SER A 36 -6.67 -24.28 -3.17
N LEU A 37 -6.48 -23.26 -4.03
CA LEU A 37 -7.35 -23.00 -5.18
C LEU A 37 -7.19 -24.07 -6.26
N ASP A 38 -5.97 -24.52 -6.53
CA ASP A 38 -5.70 -25.61 -7.46
C ASP A 38 -6.35 -26.91 -6.99
N LEU A 39 -6.26 -27.23 -5.69
CA LEU A 39 -6.88 -28.42 -5.11
C LEU A 39 -8.42 -28.35 -5.17
N ILE A 40 -9.00 -27.19 -4.84
CA ILE A 40 -10.45 -26.97 -4.95
C ILE A 40 -10.91 -27.04 -6.42
N GLN A 41 -10.11 -26.51 -7.34
CA GLN A 41 -10.39 -26.58 -8.76
C GLN A 41 -10.30 -28.02 -9.28
N GLN A 42 -9.32 -28.82 -8.82
CA GLN A 42 -9.22 -30.24 -9.12
C GLN A 42 -10.41 -31.03 -8.57
N CYS A 43 -10.88 -30.71 -7.36
CA CYS A 43 -12.00 -31.37 -6.72
C CYS A 43 -13.38 -30.89 -7.22
N SER A 44 -13.48 -29.69 -7.82
CA SER A 44 -14.75 -29.12 -8.29
C SER A 44 -15.45 -29.94 -9.38
N ASN A 45 -14.71 -30.81 -10.09
CA ASN A 45 -15.26 -31.73 -11.09
C ASN A 45 -15.83 -33.03 -10.48
N LEU A 46 -15.67 -33.27 -9.18
CA LEU A 46 -16.21 -34.45 -8.52
C LEU A 46 -17.71 -34.28 -8.30
N ARG A 47 -18.50 -35.29 -8.71
CA ARG A 47 -19.98 -35.29 -8.65
C ARG A 47 -20.59 -35.02 -7.26
N LYS A 48 -19.80 -35.17 -6.19
CA LYS A 48 -20.20 -34.96 -4.79
C LYS A 48 -19.49 -33.77 -4.13
N PHE A 49 -18.73 -32.98 -4.88
CA PHE A 49 -18.07 -31.81 -4.32
C PHE A 49 -19.13 -30.75 -4.00
N PRO A 50 -19.14 -30.17 -2.78
CA PRO A 50 -20.08 -29.13 -2.44
C PRO A 50 -19.90 -27.94 -3.40
N ASN A 51 -20.98 -27.21 -3.65
CA ASN A 51 -20.94 -26.02 -4.49
C ASN A 51 -20.34 -24.86 -3.67
N ILE A 52 -19.02 -24.86 -3.53
CA ILE A 52 -18.27 -23.90 -2.72
C ILE A 52 -18.10 -22.61 -3.53
N CYS A 53 -18.62 -21.47 -3.06
CA CYS A 53 -18.34 -20.19 -3.71
C CYS A 53 -16.99 -19.62 -3.26
N SER A 54 -16.40 -18.69 -4.03
CA SER A 54 -15.10 -18.08 -3.69
C SER A 54 -15.08 -17.46 -2.28
N LYS A 55 -16.24 -16.99 -1.80
CA LYS A 55 -16.43 -16.50 -0.43
C LYS A 55 -16.27 -17.62 0.59
N ASP A 56 -16.86 -18.80 0.37
CA ASP A 56 -16.73 -19.96 1.27
C ASP A 56 -15.30 -20.48 1.32
N ILE A 57 -14.60 -20.53 0.16
CA ILE A 57 -13.17 -20.87 0.09
C ILE A 57 -12.36 -19.89 0.94
N TYR A 58 -12.59 -18.59 0.74
CA TYR A 58 -11.90 -17.55 1.49
C TYR A 58 -12.16 -17.69 2.99
N TYR A 59 -13.41 -17.89 3.42
CA TYR A 59 -13.74 -18.09 4.84
C TYR A 59 -13.11 -19.34 5.44
N MET A 60 -13.04 -20.45 4.69
CA MET A 60 -12.42 -21.69 5.17
C MET A 60 -10.90 -21.55 5.33
N ILE A 61 -10.23 -20.94 4.36
CA ILE A 61 -8.77 -20.72 4.42
C ILE A 61 -8.44 -19.68 5.51
N HIS A 62 -9.18 -18.58 5.55
CA HIS A 62 -8.92 -17.45 6.44
C HIS A 62 -9.12 -17.81 7.93
N LYS A 63 -9.94 -18.81 8.25
CA LYS A 63 -10.21 -19.22 9.63
C LYS A 63 -8.99 -19.84 10.34
N TYR A 64 -7.96 -20.27 9.60
CA TYR A 64 -6.85 -21.04 10.16
C TYR A 64 -5.45 -20.45 9.97
N THR A 65 -5.30 -19.35 9.22
CA THR A 65 -3.97 -18.77 8.97
C THR A 65 -3.98 -17.27 9.22
N LYS A 66 -3.37 -16.85 10.33
CA LYS A 66 -2.99 -15.43 10.52
C LYS A 66 -1.97 -15.06 9.44
N PRO A 67 -2.04 -13.85 8.86
CA PRO A 67 -0.99 -13.38 7.95
C PRO A 67 0.38 -13.48 8.61
N GLU A 68 1.40 -13.92 7.87
CA GLU A 68 2.75 -14.13 8.41
C GLU A 68 3.34 -12.86 9.03
N VAL A 69 3.00 -11.70 8.46
CA VAL A 69 3.38 -10.39 9.00
C VAL A 69 2.90 -10.20 10.46
N GLU A 70 1.77 -10.79 10.83
CA GLU A 70 1.29 -10.74 12.22
C GLU A 70 2.20 -11.53 13.17
N ASN A 71 2.77 -12.63 12.69
CA ASN A 71 3.71 -13.45 13.44
C ASN A 71 5.10 -12.80 13.49
N MET A 72 5.53 -12.13 12.41
CA MET A 72 6.81 -11.41 12.35
C MET A 72 6.84 -10.19 13.28
N TYR A 73 5.70 -9.53 13.47
CA TYR A 73 5.58 -8.33 14.30
C TYR A 73 4.45 -8.48 15.33
N PRO A 74 4.62 -9.35 16.34
CA PRO A 74 3.56 -9.68 17.30
C PRO A 74 3.21 -8.52 18.24
N ASN A 75 4.08 -7.51 18.35
CA ASN A 75 3.90 -6.34 19.22
C ASN A 75 2.96 -5.27 18.61
N TYR A 76 2.44 -5.50 17.41
CA TYR A 76 1.53 -4.56 16.74
C TYR A 76 0.07 -5.00 16.88
N GLU A 77 -0.83 -4.03 17.08
CA GLU A 77 -2.27 -4.29 17.11
C GLU A 77 -2.82 -4.40 15.69
N TRP A 78 -2.67 -5.57 15.07
CA TRP A 78 -3.02 -5.82 13.67
C TRP A 78 -4.48 -5.52 13.32
N GLY A 79 -5.42 -5.74 14.24
CA GLY A 79 -6.82 -5.34 14.04
C GLY A 79 -6.99 -3.83 13.78
N VAL A 80 -6.18 -2.98 14.43
CA VAL A 80 -6.18 -1.52 14.21
C VAL A 80 -5.53 -1.19 12.88
N ILE A 81 -4.41 -1.83 12.54
CA ILE A 81 -3.72 -1.66 11.26
C ILE A 81 -4.64 -2.00 10.09
N TRP A 82 -5.30 -3.17 10.14
CA TRP A 82 -6.22 -3.59 9.09
C TRP A 82 -7.44 -2.68 8.97
N LYS A 83 -7.95 -2.17 10.09
CA LYS A 83 -9.02 -1.17 10.09
C LYS A 83 -8.57 0.14 9.43
N ASN A 84 -7.37 0.62 9.73
CA ASN A 84 -6.80 1.84 9.14
C ASN A 84 -6.52 1.66 7.63
N LEU A 85 -5.96 0.52 7.22
CA LEU A 85 -5.74 0.18 5.81
C LEU A 85 -7.05 0.16 5.00
N ASN A 86 -8.12 -0.36 5.60
CA ASN A 86 -9.44 -0.42 4.98
C ASN A 86 -10.25 0.87 5.12
N PHE A 87 -9.61 1.97 5.53
CA PHE A 87 -10.28 3.26 5.58
C PHE A 87 -10.83 3.63 4.20
N LYS A 88 -12.14 3.90 4.13
CA LYS A 88 -12.90 4.03 2.87
C LYS A 88 -12.40 5.13 1.93
N TYR A 89 -11.69 6.13 2.46
CA TYR A 89 -11.15 7.23 1.67
C TYR A 89 -9.71 6.98 1.19
N ILE A 90 -9.05 5.92 1.62
CA ILE A 90 -7.85 5.46 0.92
C ILE A 90 -8.32 4.88 -0.41
N ASN A 91 -7.82 5.44 -1.52
CA ASN A 91 -8.15 4.94 -2.85
C ASN A 91 -7.65 3.48 -3.02
N LEU A 92 -8.29 2.72 -3.91
CA LEU A 92 -8.02 1.29 -4.05
C LEU A 92 -6.57 1.00 -4.48
N TYR A 93 -5.98 1.87 -5.29
CA TYR A 93 -4.60 1.72 -5.74
C TYR A 93 -3.62 1.85 -4.56
N ASP A 94 -3.74 2.91 -3.77
CA ASP A 94 -2.91 3.18 -2.61
C ASP A 94 -3.06 2.10 -1.56
N ARG A 95 -4.31 1.67 -1.29
CA ARG A 95 -4.59 0.55 -0.38
C ARG A 95 -3.85 -0.72 -0.81
N ASN A 96 -3.86 -1.03 -2.11
CA ASN A 96 -3.16 -2.19 -2.65
C ASN A 96 -1.64 -2.07 -2.47
N ILE A 97 -1.06 -0.89 -2.70
CA ILE A 97 0.37 -0.69 -2.47
C ILE A 97 0.72 -0.83 -0.99
N VAL A 98 -0.02 -0.19 -0.08
CA VAL A 98 0.22 -0.30 1.37
C VAL A 98 0.08 -1.75 1.84
N TYR A 99 -0.93 -2.47 1.36
CA TYR A 99 -1.09 -3.90 1.64
C TYR A 99 0.17 -4.70 1.25
N LYS A 100 0.71 -4.44 0.06
CA LYS A 100 1.95 -5.08 -0.43
C LYS A 100 3.18 -4.66 0.35
N VAL A 101 3.23 -3.44 0.89
CA VAL A 101 4.31 -3.02 1.81
C VAL A 101 4.25 -3.82 3.09
N LEU A 102 3.07 -3.90 3.71
CA LEU A 102 2.86 -4.62 4.98
C LEU A 102 3.28 -6.09 4.87
N HIS A 103 2.93 -6.75 3.76
CA HIS A 103 3.26 -8.17 3.54
C HIS A 103 4.66 -8.39 2.93
N ASP A 104 5.48 -7.33 2.83
CA ASP A 104 6.77 -7.37 2.14
C ASP A 104 6.68 -8.03 0.74
N ILE A 105 5.64 -7.74 -0.03
CA ILE A 105 5.40 -8.31 -1.37
C ILE A 105 6.14 -7.51 -2.45
N LEU A 106 6.32 -6.20 -2.25
CA LEU A 106 6.91 -5.34 -3.27
C LEU A 106 8.32 -5.81 -3.66
N MET A 107 8.59 -5.81 -4.97
CA MET A 107 9.90 -6.12 -5.54
C MET A 107 10.84 -4.93 -5.32
N ASN A 108 12.02 -5.21 -4.79
CA ASN A 108 13.12 -4.28 -4.61
C ASN A 108 14.42 -4.92 -5.15
N ASN A 109 15.50 -4.15 -5.27
CA ASN A 109 16.73 -4.69 -5.84
C ASN A 109 17.26 -5.90 -5.07
N HIS A 110 17.12 -5.96 -3.74
CA HIS A 110 17.51 -7.13 -2.96
C HIS A 110 16.77 -8.40 -3.37
N LYS A 111 15.43 -8.35 -3.48
CA LYS A 111 14.63 -9.50 -3.95
C LYS A 111 14.89 -9.85 -5.40
N LEU A 112 15.06 -8.85 -6.27
CA LEU A 112 15.38 -9.06 -7.67
C LEU A 112 16.76 -9.70 -7.85
N TYR A 113 17.72 -9.37 -6.99
CA TYR A 113 19.04 -9.99 -6.96
C TYR A 113 18.96 -11.47 -6.56
N ILE A 114 18.22 -11.79 -5.48
CA ILE A 114 18.03 -13.18 -5.02
C ILE A 114 17.48 -14.08 -6.14
N ILE A 115 16.56 -13.57 -6.97
CA ILE A 115 15.98 -14.34 -8.09
C ILE A 115 16.77 -14.24 -9.40
N GLY A 116 17.95 -13.62 -9.39
CA GLY A 116 18.83 -13.50 -10.56
C GLY A 116 18.39 -12.49 -11.62
N ASN A 117 17.42 -11.61 -11.32
CA ASN A 117 16.94 -10.58 -12.26
C ASN A 117 17.70 -9.25 -12.16
N ARG A 118 18.54 -9.05 -11.14
CA ARG A 118 19.42 -7.89 -10.98
C ARG A 118 20.83 -8.36 -10.64
N ALA A 119 21.85 -7.63 -11.12
CA ALA A 119 23.25 -7.94 -10.85
C ALA A 119 23.70 -7.52 -9.43
N SER A 120 22.98 -6.61 -8.78
CA SER A 120 23.31 -6.08 -7.45
C SER A 120 22.04 -5.91 -6.60
N PRO A 121 22.09 -6.21 -5.28
CA PRO A 121 21.00 -5.96 -4.35
C PRO A 121 20.94 -4.50 -3.87
N LEU A 122 21.91 -3.66 -4.26
CA LEU A 122 22.08 -2.31 -3.74
C LEU A 122 21.14 -1.31 -4.44
N CYS A 123 20.76 -0.27 -3.70
CA CYS A 123 20.04 0.87 -4.23
C CYS A 123 20.96 1.68 -5.14
N GLU A 124 20.46 2.06 -6.33
CA GLU A 124 21.22 2.79 -7.34
C GLU A 124 21.65 4.19 -6.88
N ILE A 125 21.04 4.73 -5.83
CA ILE A 125 21.22 6.12 -5.39
C ILE A 125 22.18 6.22 -4.21
N CYS A 126 21.98 5.41 -3.17
CA CYS A 126 22.78 5.46 -1.94
C CYS A 126 23.71 4.26 -1.75
N GLN A 127 23.70 3.27 -2.66
CA GLN A 127 24.55 2.08 -2.62
C GLN A 127 24.40 1.21 -1.35
N ILE A 128 23.25 1.30 -0.67
CA ILE A 128 22.88 0.44 0.47
C ILE A 128 21.94 -0.66 -0.03
N SER A 129 21.96 -1.85 0.59
CA SER A 129 21.04 -2.96 0.26
C SER A 129 19.58 -2.48 0.25
N GLU A 130 18.91 -2.64 -0.89
CA GLU A 130 17.58 -2.06 -1.10
C GLU A 130 16.49 -3.01 -0.60
N THR A 131 16.03 -2.76 0.61
CA THR A 131 14.80 -3.36 1.16
C THR A 131 13.60 -2.43 1.00
N ASN A 132 12.39 -2.93 1.24
CA ASN A 132 11.19 -2.08 1.26
C ASN A 132 11.29 -0.99 2.33
N ILE A 133 11.78 -1.34 3.53
CA ILE A 133 12.01 -0.38 4.61
C ILE A 133 13.00 0.70 4.16
N HIS A 134 14.12 0.30 3.54
CA HIS A 134 15.09 1.25 2.99
C HIS A 134 14.45 2.20 1.97
N MET A 135 13.71 1.66 1.00
CA MET A 135 13.07 2.45 -0.06
C MET A 135 12.09 3.50 0.49
N PHE A 136 11.36 3.21 1.57
CA PHE A 136 10.38 4.14 2.15
C PHE A 136 10.90 4.99 3.31
N LEU A 137 12.01 4.64 3.98
CA LEU A 137 12.45 5.35 5.19
C LEU A 137 13.86 5.93 5.07
N TYR A 138 14.79 5.17 4.48
CA TYR A 138 16.22 5.44 4.65
C TYR A 138 16.91 5.88 3.36
N CYS A 139 16.30 5.65 2.19
CA CYS A 139 16.87 6.07 0.93
C CYS A 139 17.01 7.60 0.87
N SER A 140 18.17 8.10 0.43
CA SER A 140 18.43 9.54 0.27
C SER A 140 17.39 10.23 -0.63
N LYS A 141 16.88 9.50 -1.64
CA LYS A 141 15.84 9.98 -2.57
C LYS A 141 14.54 10.39 -1.88
N VAL A 142 14.17 9.74 -0.77
CA VAL A 142 12.87 9.98 -0.12
C VAL A 142 12.94 10.95 1.05
N GLN A 143 14.14 11.42 1.43
CA GLN A 143 14.33 12.21 2.65
C GLN A 143 13.57 13.54 2.63
N GLU A 144 13.55 14.25 1.50
CA GLU A 144 12.76 15.48 1.37
C GLU A 144 11.25 15.23 1.49
N CYS A 145 10.77 14.12 0.91
CA CYS A 145 9.37 13.74 1.00
C CYS A 145 9.00 13.33 2.43
N LEU A 146 9.90 12.63 3.12
CA LEU A 146 9.72 12.29 4.53
C LEU A 146 9.70 13.56 5.38
N ALA A 147 10.64 14.48 5.21
CA ALA A 147 10.68 15.74 5.95
C ALA A 147 9.36 16.53 5.78
N MET A 148 8.85 16.60 4.55
CA MET A 148 7.54 17.20 4.29
C MET A 148 6.41 16.42 4.99
N LEU A 149 6.43 15.09 4.95
CA LEU A 149 5.43 14.26 5.62
C LEU A 149 5.45 14.43 7.15
N TYR A 150 6.62 14.51 7.78
CA TYR A 150 6.77 14.86 9.20
C TYR A 150 6.12 16.20 9.51
N ARG A 151 6.40 17.23 8.71
CA ARG A 151 5.79 18.56 8.86
C ARG A 151 4.27 18.48 8.73
N MET A 152 3.75 17.75 7.73
CA MET A 152 2.31 17.55 7.58
C MET A 152 1.72 16.83 8.79
N ILE A 153 2.35 15.79 9.32
CA ILE A 153 1.82 15.08 10.50
C ILE A 153 1.78 16.03 11.71
N PHE A 154 2.85 16.80 11.92
CA PHE A 154 2.90 17.80 12.98
C PHE A 154 1.78 18.84 12.84
N TYR A 155 1.72 19.56 11.72
CA TYR A 155 0.76 20.65 11.53
C TYR A 155 -0.69 20.18 11.36
N LEU A 156 -0.91 19.05 10.70
CA LEU A 156 -2.26 18.59 10.39
C LEU A 156 -2.87 17.78 11.53
N CYS A 157 -2.07 17.04 12.28
CA CYS A 157 -2.55 16.09 13.29
C CYS A 157 -2.16 16.47 14.72
N ASP A 158 -1.40 17.56 14.91
CA ASP A 158 -0.83 17.98 16.19
C ASP A 158 -0.02 16.85 16.84
N LEU A 159 0.78 16.18 16.03
CA LEU A 159 1.56 15.00 16.42
C LEU A 159 3.05 15.24 16.24
N ASN A 160 3.78 15.24 17.36
CA ASN A 160 5.22 15.15 17.33
C ASN A 160 5.66 13.68 17.23
N ILE A 161 6.39 13.34 16.17
CA ILE A 161 6.81 11.97 15.91
C ILE A 161 8.10 11.70 16.68
N ASN A 162 7.95 11.31 17.94
CA ASN A 162 9.07 10.85 18.77
C ASN A 162 9.34 9.34 18.59
N GLU A 163 8.42 8.63 17.94
CA GLU A 163 8.50 7.19 17.73
C GLU A 163 9.07 6.83 16.35
N SER A 164 9.42 5.55 16.16
CA SER A 164 9.85 5.05 14.86
C SER A 164 8.77 5.25 13.80
N PHE A 165 9.13 5.95 12.71
CA PHE A 165 8.26 6.18 11.55
C PHE A 165 7.82 4.88 10.87
N LEU A 166 8.51 3.76 11.14
CA LEU A 166 8.09 2.44 10.69
C LEU A 166 6.66 2.11 11.16
N ARG A 167 6.27 2.53 12.37
CA ARG A 167 4.89 2.35 12.86
C ARG A 167 3.87 3.05 11.98
N PHE A 168 4.21 4.26 11.51
CA PHE A 168 3.36 5.01 10.59
C PHE A 168 3.25 4.31 9.24
N ILE A 169 4.36 3.82 8.66
CA ILE A 169 4.33 3.00 7.43
C ILE A 169 3.44 1.77 7.61
N PHE A 170 3.44 1.18 8.81
CA PHE A 170 2.58 0.04 9.14
C PHE A 170 1.14 0.43 9.45
N MET A 171 0.75 1.69 9.26
CA MET A 171 -0.58 2.23 9.57
C MET A 171 -0.96 2.07 11.06
N TYR A 172 0.04 1.99 11.94
CA TYR A 172 -0.13 1.91 13.39
C TYR A 172 0.18 3.27 14.01
N PHE A 173 -0.87 4.00 14.34
CA PHE A 173 -0.78 5.38 14.83
C PHE A 173 -0.93 5.45 16.35
N PRO A 174 -0.35 6.48 17.01
CA PRO A 174 -0.65 6.75 18.40
C PRO A 174 -2.15 7.05 18.59
N LYS A 175 -2.64 6.93 19.82
CA LYS A 175 -4.03 7.26 20.16
C LYS A 175 -4.26 8.76 19.93
N VAL A 176 -4.95 9.09 18.84
CA VAL A 176 -5.35 10.46 18.47
C VAL A 176 -6.85 10.53 18.25
N ASN A 177 -7.36 11.75 18.13
CA ASN A 177 -8.75 11.94 17.75
C ASN A 177 -9.03 11.35 16.35
N LYS A 178 -10.30 11.04 16.09
CA LYS A 178 -10.73 10.39 14.85
C LYS A 178 -10.38 11.20 13.60
N LYS A 179 -10.40 12.54 13.66
CA LYS A 179 -10.06 13.42 12.54
C LYS A 179 -8.59 13.27 12.15
N ALA A 180 -7.70 13.35 13.13
CA ALA A 180 -6.27 13.15 12.95
C ALA A 180 -5.97 11.74 12.42
N GLN A 181 -6.59 10.70 12.99
CA GLN A 181 -6.41 9.32 12.53
C GLN A 181 -6.79 9.14 11.05
N ASN A 182 -7.91 9.72 10.62
CA ASN A 182 -8.35 9.67 9.23
C ASN A 182 -7.37 10.43 8.30
N THR A 183 -6.91 11.62 8.71
CA THR A 183 -5.91 12.38 7.97
C THR A 183 -4.62 11.57 7.81
N LEU A 184 -4.12 10.96 8.89
CA LEU A 184 -2.96 10.07 8.87
C LEU A 184 -3.13 8.92 7.88
N CYS A 185 -4.28 8.24 7.90
CA CYS A 185 -4.57 7.15 6.98
C CYS A 185 -4.37 7.57 5.52
N VAL A 186 -4.89 8.74 5.14
CA VAL A 186 -4.77 9.25 3.78
C VAL A 186 -3.32 9.63 3.48
N ILE A 187 -2.72 10.56 4.23
CA ILE A 187 -1.40 11.10 3.89
C ILE A 187 -0.29 10.03 3.86
N ILE A 188 -0.34 9.04 4.76
CA ILE A 188 0.63 7.95 4.79
C ILE A 188 0.44 7.04 3.58
N SER A 189 -0.79 6.67 3.25
CA SER A 189 -1.07 5.84 2.07
C SER A 189 -0.69 6.54 0.76
N SER A 190 -0.91 7.85 0.69
CA SER A 190 -0.52 8.70 -0.43
C SER A 190 1.00 8.77 -0.58
N TYR A 191 1.72 8.87 0.54
CA TYR A 191 3.18 8.85 0.55
C TYR A 191 3.73 7.54 0.02
N ILE A 192 3.30 6.42 0.61
CA ILE A 192 3.77 5.07 0.24
C ILE A 192 3.56 4.81 -1.25
N SER A 193 2.34 5.07 -1.74
CA SER A 193 2.02 4.87 -3.15
C SER A 193 2.77 5.82 -4.08
N CYS A 194 3.03 7.07 -3.66
CA CYS A 194 3.83 8.03 -4.44
C CYS A 194 5.27 7.58 -4.58
N VAL A 195 5.91 7.19 -3.48
CA VAL A 195 7.28 6.66 -3.47
C VAL A 195 7.37 5.46 -4.39
N TRP A 196 6.46 4.50 -4.22
CA TRP A 196 6.45 3.29 -5.05
C TRP A 196 6.27 3.57 -6.55
N SER A 197 5.32 4.44 -6.90
CA SER A 197 4.99 4.75 -8.30
C SER A 197 6.11 5.51 -9.02
N ASN A 198 6.95 6.22 -8.27
CA ASN A 198 8.01 7.08 -8.81
C ASN A 198 9.42 6.63 -8.38
N ARG A 199 9.56 5.37 -7.93
CA ARG A 199 10.84 4.83 -7.43
C ARG A 199 11.94 4.80 -8.49
N ASP A 200 11.59 4.78 -9.77
CA ASP A 200 12.54 4.81 -10.89
C ASP A 200 12.86 6.25 -11.37
N GLN A 201 12.07 7.27 -10.97
CA GLN A 201 12.25 8.66 -11.43
C GLN A 201 13.12 9.47 -10.47
N GLN A 202 14.31 9.92 -10.91
CA GLN A 202 15.19 10.76 -10.09
C GLN A 202 14.72 12.23 -10.07
N GLY A 203 14.93 12.92 -8.94
CA GLY A 203 14.83 14.39 -8.85
C GLY A 203 13.42 15.02 -8.86
N GLN A 204 12.33 14.24 -8.95
CA GLN A 204 10.96 14.81 -9.03
C GLN A 204 10.00 14.30 -7.95
N LEU A 205 10.48 13.46 -7.02
CA LEU A 205 9.60 12.74 -6.11
C LEU A 205 8.80 13.69 -5.20
N LEU A 206 9.44 14.74 -4.66
CA LEU A 206 8.77 15.72 -3.80
C LEU A 206 7.64 16.45 -4.54
N TYR A 207 7.89 16.87 -5.78
CA TYR A 207 6.87 17.53 -6.60
C TYR A 207 5.69 16.60 -6.91
N LYS A 208 5.97 15.33 -7.24
CA LYS A 208 4.92 14.32 -7.46
C LYS A 208 4.11 14.07 -6.19
N PHE A 209 4.78 14.05 -5.03
CA PHE A 209 4.11 13.87 -3.74
C PHE A 209 3.21 15.06 -3.41
N LYS A 210 3.73 16.30 -3.52
CA LYS A 210 2.95 17.54 -3.38
C LYS A 210 1.72 17.55 -4.30
N GLY A 211 1.92 17.23 -5.58
CA GLY A 211 0.84 17.18 -6.57
C GLY A 211 -0.21 16.10 -6.26
N LYS A 212 0.20 14.93 -5.78
CA LYS A 212 -0.72 13.85 -5.40
C LYS A 212 -1.57 14.25 -4.20
N ILE A 213 -0.96 14.82 -3.15
CA ILE A 213 -1.68 15.30 -1.96
C ILE A 213 -2.73 16.35 -2.35
N ALA A 214 -2.36 17.36 -3.14
CA ALA A 214 -3.30 18.39 -3.59
C ALA A 214 -4.48 17.82 -4.40
N ARG A 215 -4.20 16.84 -5.28
CA ARG A 215 -5.24 16.16 -6.07
C ARG A 215 -6.18 15.34 -5.19
N GLU A 216 -5.65 14.58 -4.24
CA GLU A 216 -6.45 13.71 -3.36
C GLU A 216 -7.27 14.51 -2.36
N GLN A 217 -6.72 15.59 -1.83
CA GLN A 217 -7.49 16.55 -1.04
C GLN A 217 -8.68 17.08 -1.84
N LYS A 218 -8.47 17.56 -3.07
CA LYS A 218 -9.57 18.04 -3.93
C LYS A 218 -10.62 16.94 -4.14
N TYR A 219 -10.18 15.71 -4.39
CA TYR A 219 -11.08 14.58 -4.55
C TYR A 219 -11.89 14.28 -3.26
N HIS A 220 -11.24 14.28 -2.09
CA HIS A 220 -11.91 14.02 -0.82
C HIS A 220 -12.89 15.12 -0.45
N LEU A 221 -12.55 16.39 -0.67
CA LEU A 221 -13.46 17.51 -0.47
C LEU A 221 -14.71 17.38 -1.36
N LEU A 222 -14.54 17.05 -2.64
CA LEU A 222 -15.65 16.83 -3.56
C LEU A 222 -16.56 15.67 -3.13
N MET A 223 -15.97 14.57 -2.63
CA MET A 223 -16.73 13.39 -2.18
C MET A 223 -17.44 13.59 -0.84
N LEU A 224 -17.02 14.56 -0.02
CA LEU A 224 -17.47 14.73 1.35
C LEU A 224 -18.31 15.98 1.60
N GLU A 225 -18.27 16.95 0.69
CA GLU A 225 -18.96 18.25 0.83
C GLU A 225 -18.76 18.83 2.25
N ASN A 226 -19.81 19.36 2.88
CA ASN A 226 -19.76 19.95 4.22
C ASN A 226 -19.31 18.97 5.32
N ARG A 227 -19.42 17.65 5.10
CA ARG A 227 -19.04 16.64 6.09
C ARG A 227 -17.52 16.46 6.20
N ALA A 228 -16.73 16.99 5.24
CA ALA A 228 -15.27 16.82 5.22
C ALA A 228 -14.61 17.28 6.53
N LYS A 229 -15.09 18.38 7.11
CA LYS A 229 -14.60 18.96 8.37
C LYS A 229 -14.74 18.02 9.57
N ASP A 230 -15.71 17.11 9.55
CA ASP A 230 -15.95 16.16 10.64
C ASP A 230 -15.08 14.90 10.53
N PHE A 231 -14.60 14.61 9.32
CA PHE A 231 -13.79 13.43 9.04
C PHE A 231 -12.30 13.71 9.03
N PHE A 232 -11.86 14.85 8.53
CA PHE A 232 -10.46 15.22 8.41
C PHE A 232 -10.14 16.46 9.22
N THR A 233 -8.86 16.71 9.44
CA THR A 233 -8.42 17.92 10.14
C THR A 233 -8.57 19.14 9.23
N ASP A 234 -8.93 20.30 9.79
CA ASP A 234 -9.20 21.52 9.01
C ASP A 234 -7.99 21.91 8.15
N ASN A 235 -6.78 21.68 8.65
CA ASN A 235 -5.55 21.94 7.90
C ASN A 235 -5.38 21.01 6.68
N TYR A 236 -5.84 19.76 6.73
CA TYR A 236 -5.80 18.85 5.58
C TYR A 236 -6.84 19.26 4.54
N CYS A 237 -8.07 19.55 4.99
CA CYS A 237 -9.15 20.04 4.14
C CYS A 237 -8.76 21.35 3.44
N ASN A 238 -8.02 22.23 4.11
CA ASN A 238 -7.62 23.53 3.59
C ASN A 238 -6.16 23.59 3.11
N LEU A 239 -5.50 22.45 2.92
CA LEU A 239 -4.11 22.40 2.47
C LEU A 239 -3.98 23.20 1.16
N ASN A 240 -3.38 24.39 1.25
CA ASN A 240 -3.21 25.28 0.13
C ASN A 240 -1.96 24.84 -0.65
N PRO A 241 -1.95 24.81 -1.99
CA PRO A 241 -0.73 24.64 -2.76
C PRO A 241 0.42 25.56 -2.34
N HIS A 242 0.14 26.75 -1.79
CA HIS A 242 1.15 27.65 -1.21
C HIS A 242 1.69 27.18 0.16
N ILE A 243 0.88 26.49 0.96
CA ILE A 243 1.38 25.79 2.16
C ILE A 243 2.36 24.69 1.72
N LEU A 244 2.09 24.00 0.61
CA LEU A 244 3.06 23.10 0.01
C LEU A 244 4.31 23.79 -0.54
N GLN A 245 4.34 25.11 -0.72
CA GLN A 245 5.54 25.85 -1.16
C GLN A 245 6.37 26.35 0.02
N ASN A 246 5.71 26.70 1.12
CA ASN A 246 6.34 27.18 2.36
C ASN A 246 6.71 26.05 3.35
N LEU A 247 6.26 24.81 3.07
CA LEU A 247 6.64 23.56 3.75
C LEU A 247 7.62 22.73 2.92
#